data_AF-A0A928B3Q9-F1
#
_entry.id   AF-A0A928B3Q9-F1
#
_cell.length_a   1.000
_cell.length_b   1.000
_cell.length_c   1.000
_cell.angle_alpha   90.00
_cell.angle_beta   90.00
_cell.angle_gamma   90.00
#
_symmetry.space_group_name_H-M   'P 1'
#
loop_
_entity.id
_entity.type
_entity.pdbx_description
1 polymer ?
#
loop_
_entity_poly.entity_id
_entity_poly.type
_entity_poly.pdbx_seq_one_letter_code
_entity_poly.pdbx_strand_id
1 'polypeptide(L)'
;MGNKISKLTDRLLIRAAFDLSKEYIQHSYRDHLAIILLEEESSMALHILSARLSRETLRDLPRRIREHIAHQPQYEQLSPEEFLIAYRRDLTEQTLAKGEISTAHILRDIIADSECATSQILAQFGVTTLLFDSLQEELSDIETGEHSVAQVGDEECFDDDFRFCRSKWQPVA
;
A
#
# COMPACT_ATOMS: atom_id res chain seq x y z
N MET A 1 -2.01 -13.07 -20.82
CA MET A 1 -2.02 -13.22 -19.35
C MET A 1 -2.36 -11.85 -18.81
N GLY A 2 -3.57 -11.66 -18.27
CA GLY A 2 -4.00 -10.35 -17.77
C GLY A 2 -3.41 -10.10 -16.38
N ASN A 3 -3.01 -8.86 -16.12
CA ASN A 3 -2.59 -8.41 -14.80
C ASN A 3 -3.76 -8.58 -13.84
N LYS A 4 -3.55 -9.33 -12.76
CA LYS A 4 -4.60 -9.58 -11.76
C LYS A 4 -4.45 -8.55 -10.65
N ILE A 5 -5.51 -7.83 -10.32
CA ILE A 5 -5.55 -7.03 -9.10
C ILE A 5 -5.85 -7.98 -7.95
N SER A 6 -5.11 -7.86 -6.84
CA SER A 6 -5.37 -8.71 -5.68
C SER A 6 -6.75 -8.40 -5.10
N LYS A 7 -7.43 -9.43 -4.56
CA LYS A 7 -8.80 -9.27 -4.01
C LYS A 7 -8.89 -8.17 -2.96
N LEU A 8 -7.86 -8.03 -2.13
CA LEU A 8 -7.76 -6.97 -1.13
C LEU A 8 -7.73 -5.59 -1.79
N THR A 9 -6.87 -5.40 -2.79
CA THR A 9 -6.71 -4.14 -3.51
C THR A 9 -8.02 -3.72 -4.18
N ASP A 10 -8.69 -4.65 -4.86
CA ASP A 10 -9.99 -4.39 -5.51
C ASP A 10 -11.06 -4.00 -4.48
N ARG A 11 -11.13 -4.71 -3.34
CA ARG A 11 -12.02 -4.37 -2.23
C ARG A 11 -11.78 -2.95 -1.70
N LEU A 12 -10.53 -2.54 -1.55
CA LEU A 12 -10.18 -1.21 -1.04
C LEU A 12 -10.51 -0.11 -2.05
N LEU A 13 -10.32 -0.34 -3.34
CA LEU A 13 -10.74 0.59 -4.39
C LEU A 13 -12.26 0.78 -4.40
N ILE A 14 -13.02 -0.30 -4.30
CA ILE A 14 -14.50 -0.24 -4.21
C ILE A 14 -14.92 0.51 -2.94
N ARG A 15 -14.27 0.22 -1.80
CA ARG A 15 -14.52 0.94 -0.55
C ARG A 15 -14.22 2.43 -0.68
N ALA A 16 -13.11 2.80 -1.32
CA ALA A 16 -12.76 4.20 -1.56
C ALA A 16 -13.82 4.91 -2.39
N ALA A 17 -14.33 4.29 -3.47
CA ALA A 17 -15.41 4.86 -4.27
C ALA A 17 -16.67 5.12 -3.43
N PHE A 18 -17.01 4.16 -2.58
CA PHE A 18 -18.16 4.26 -1.70
C PHE A 18 -17.99 5.34 -0.63
N ASP A 19 -16.86 5.35 0.08
CA ASP A 19 -16.61 6.31 1.17
C ASP A 19 -16.55 7.75 0.61
N LEU A 20 -15.86 7.98 -0.51
CA LEU A 20 -15.78 9.28 -1.19
C LEU A 20 -17.15 9.79 -1.66
N SER A 21 -17.95 8.93 -2.27
CA SER A 21 -19.29 9.30 -2.75
C SER A 21 -20.26 9.57 -1.61
N LYS A 22 -20.20 8.75 -0.55
CA LYS A 22 -21.06 8.89 0.65
C LYS A 22 -20.78 10.16 1.43
N GLU A 23 -19.51 10.54 1.56
CA GLU A 23 -19.09 11.77 2.26
C GLU A 23 -19.16 13.01 1.36
N TYR A 24 -19.61 12.88 0.11
CA TYR A 24 -19.63 13.94 -0.90
C TYR A 24 -18.27 14.63 -1.09
N ILE A 25 -17.20 13.86 -0.96
CA ILE A 25 -15.83 14.35 -1.17
C ILE A 25 -15.63 14.55 -2.67
N GLN A 26 -15.13 15.73 -3.03
CA GLN A 26 -14.84 16.13 -4.42
C GLN A 26 -13.40 16.60 -4.61
N HIS A 27 -12.51 16.17 -3.72
CA HIS A 27 -11.11 16.59 -3.72
C HIS A 27 -10.19 15.47 -3.21
N SER A 28 -8.92 15.54 -3.58
CA SER A 28 -7.81 14.75 -3.06
C SER A 28 -8.08 13.24 -3.03
N TYR A 29 -8.68 12.69 -4.10
CA TYR A 29 -9.10 11.29 -4.15
C TYR A 29 -7.94 10.32 -3.92
N ARG A 30 -6.76 10.65 -4.46
CA ARG A 30 -5.51 9.91 -4.24
C ARG A 30 -5.14 9.84 -2.76
N ASP A 31 -5.22 10.96 -2.04
CA ASP A 31 -4.85 11.02 -0.62
C ASP A 31 -5.88 10.31 0.28
N HIS A 32 -7.17 10.42 -0.04
CA HIS A 32 -8.21 9.65 0.64
C HIS A 32 -8.04 8.14 0.43
N LEU A 33 -7.66 7.71 -0.79
CA LEU A 33 -7.31 6.33 -1.06
C LEU A 33 -6.08 5.91 -0.23
N ALA A 34 -5.04 6.73 -0.14
CA ALA A 34 -3.88 6.44 0.70
C ALA A 34 -4.26 6.26 2.18
N ILE A 35 -5.14 7.10 2.72
CA ILE A 35 -5.67 6.96 4.09
C ILE A 35 -6.31 5.58 4.28
N ILE A 36 -7.17 5.15 3.35
CA ILE A 36 -7.82 3.83 3.41
C ILE A 36 -6.78 2.71 3.38
N LEU A 37 -5.73 2.84 2.57
CA LEU A 37 -4.64 1.85 2.51
C LEU A 37 -3.81 1.79 3.79
N LEU A 38 -3.59 2.92 4.45
CA LEU A 38 -2.82 3.02 5.70
C LEU A 38 -3.61 2.55 6.92
N GLU A 39 -4.95 2.60 6.85
CA GLU A 39 -5.85 2.10 7.90
C GLU A 39 -6.13 0.60 7.79
N GLU A 40 -5.90 0.00 6.62
CA GLU A 40 -6.04 -1.44 6.43
C GLU A 40 -4.82 -2.18 6.98
N GLU A 41 -5.00 -2.89 8.10
CA GLU A 41 -3.92 -3.63 8.79
C GLU A 41 -3.25 -4.69 7.90
N SER A 42 -4.00 -5.27 6.96
CA SER A 42 -3.53 -6.29 6.01
C SER A 42 -2.89 -5.70 4.74
N SER A 43 -2.72 -4.38 4.67
CA SER A 43 -2.17 -3.70 3.50
C SER A 43 -0.66 -3.90 3.40
N MET A 44 -0.20 -4.40 2.25
CA MET A 44 1.23 -4.50 1.92
C MET A 44 1.93 -3.14 2.00
N ALA A 45 1.25 -2.07 1.60
CA ALA A 45 1.73 -0.70 1.74
C ALA A 45 2.10 -0.34 3.20
N LEU A 46 1.25 -0.73 4.16
CA LEU A 46 1.51 -0.51 5.58
C LEU A 46 2.67 -1.39 6.08
N HIS A 47 2.75 -2.64 5.60
CA HIS A 47 3.85 -3.54 5.92
C HIS A 47 5.20 -2.98 5.47
N ILE A 48 5.31 -2.51 4.22
CA ILE A 48 6.52 -1.87 3.68
C ILE A 48 6.93 -0.66 4.52
N LEU A 49 5.97 0.21 4.86
CA LEU A 49 6.27 1.39 5.69
C LEU A 49 6.69 1.01 7.12
N SER A 50 6.20 -0.10 7.66
CA SER A 50 6.58 -0.61 8.98
C SER A 50 8.02 -1.08 9.09
N ALA A 51 8.69 -1.34 7.97
CA ALA A 51 10.12 -1.60 7.93
C ALA A 51 10.96 -0.36 8.27
N ARG A 52 10.42 0.86 8.13
CA ARG A 52 11.13 2.12 8.35
C ARG A 52 10.55 3.03 9.41
N LEU A 53 9.22 3.06 9.54
CA LEU A 53 8.53 3.98 10.42
C LEU A 53 8.12 3.28 11.71
N SER A 54 8.17 4.01 12.83
CA SER A 54 7.65 3.49 14.10
C SER A 54 6.13 3.31 14.03
N ARG A 55 5.61 2.38 14.82
CA ARG A 55 4.17 2.10 14.89
C ARG A 55 3.36 3.34 15.30
N GLU A 56 3.94 4.17 16.16
CA GLU A 56 3.38 5.46 16.59
C GLU A 56 3.21 6.39 15.39
N THR A 57 4.25 6.52 14.56
CA THR A 57 4.22 7.34 13.35
C THR A 57 3.18 6.84 12.36
N LEU A 58 3.14 5.51 12.11
CA LEU A 58 2.20 4.91 11.18
C LEU A 58 0.74 5.15 11.57
N ARG A 59 0.40 5.01 12.86
CA ARG A 59 -0.96 5.29 13.35
C ARG A 59 -1.33 6.76 13.22
N ASP A 60 -0.36 7.66 13.24
CA ASP A 60 -0.58 9.09 13.14
C ASP A 60 -0.68 9.60 11.70
N LEU A 61 -0.09 8.88 10.72
CA LEU A 61 -0.07 9.27 9.31
C LEU A 61 -1.46 9.59 8.74
N PRO A 62 -2.50 8.73 8.86
CA PRO A 62 -3.83 9.05 8.36
C PRO A 62 -4.39 10.36 8.90
N ARG A 63 -4.15 10.65 10.19
CA ARG A 63 -4.59 11.92 10.82
C ARG A 63 -3.85 13.11 10.21
N ARG A 64 -2.53 13.04 10.08
CA ARG A 64 -1.73 14.12 9.49
C ARG A 64 -2.10 14.38 8.02
N ILE A 65 -2.40 13.34 7.26
CA ILE A 65 -2.84 13.46 5.86
C ILE A 65 -4.20 14.15 5.79
N ARG A 66 -5.18 13.72 6.60
CA ARG A 66 -6.48 14.40 6.68
C ARG A 66 -6.35 15.88 7.01
N GLU A 67 -5.49 16.21 7.99
CA GLU A 67 -5.20 17.59 8.34
C GLU A 67 -4.62 18.37 7.17
N HIS A 68 -3.65 17.80 6.44
CA HIS A 68 -3.04 18.47 5.30
C HIS A 68 -4.03 18.70 4.15
N ILE A 69 -4.85 17.70 3.80
CA ILE A 69 -5.92 17.85 2.79
C ILE A 69 -6.90 18.95 3.19
N ALA A 70 -7.27 19.03 4.47
CA ALA A 70 -8.19 20.07 4.96
C ALA A 70 -7.63 21.49 4.79
N HIS A 71 -6.30 21.65 4.79
CA HIS A 71 -5.64 22.94 4.56
C HIS A 71 -5.39 23.22 3.07
N GLN A 72 -5.18 22.17 2.26
CA GLN A 72 -4.82 22.27 0.84
C GLN A 72 -5.59 21.22 0.00
N PRO A 73 -6.91 21.39 -0.17
CA PRO A 73 -7.71 20.44 -0.93
C PRO A 73 -7.42 20.54 -2.43
N GLN A 74 -7.33 19.40 -3.11
CA GLN A 74 -7.13 19.32 -4.56
C GLN A 74 -8.41 18.89 -5.25
N TYR A 75 -9.16 19.84 -5.80
CA TYR A 75 -10.45 19.52 -6.40
C TYR A 75 -10.32 18.68 -7.66
N GLU A 76 -11.15 17.64 -7.72
CA GLU A 76 -11.16 16.67 -8.80
C GLU A 76 -12.31 17.00 -9.76
N GLN A 77 -12.07 16.85 -11.06
CA GLN A 77 -13.08 17.14 -12.09
C GLN A 77 -14.01 15.97 -12.34
N LEU A 78 -13.54 14.75 -12.09
CA LEU A 78 -14.29 13.51 -12.27
C LEU A 78 -15.08 13.17 -11.01
N SER A 79 -16.14 12.38 -11.16
CA SER A 79 -16.76 11.75 -10.00
C SER A 79 -15.82 10.72 -9.35
N PRO A 80 -15.98 10.38 -8.05
CA PRO A 80 -15.14 9.38 -7.39
C PRO A 80 -15.11 8.03 -8.12
N GLU A 81 -16.24 7.60 -8.69
CA GLU A 81 -16.35 6.34 -9.42
C GLU A 81 -15.57 6.39 -10.74
N GLU A 82 -15.77 7.44 -11.55
CA GLU A 82 -15.05 7.62 -12.81
C GLU A 82 -13.53 7.73 -12.58
N PHE A 83 -13.13 8.48 -11.55
CA PHE A 83 -11.73 8.59 -11.16
C PHE A 83 -11.14 7.21 -10.81
N LEU A 84 -11.79 6.43 -9.94
CA LEU A 84 -11.24 5.15 -9.50
C LEU A 84 -11.26 4.07 -10.60
N ILE A 85 -12.22 4.11 -11.51
CA ILE A 85 -12.24 3.24 -12.71
C ILE A 85 -11.05 3.58 -13.61
N ALA A 86 -10.84 4.87 -13.91
CA ALA A 86 -9.70 5.33 -14.71
C ALA A 86 -8.38 4.97 -14.02
N TYR A 87 -8.27 5.27 -12.73
CA TYR A 87 -7.10 4.98 -11.91
C TYR A 87 -6.74 3.48 -11.90
N ARG A 88 -7.75 2.61 -11.71
CA ARG A 88 -7.57 1.16 -11.77
C ARG A 88 -7.06 0.70 -13.14
N ARG A 89 -7.60 1.24 -14.22
CA ARG A 89 -7.15 0.91 -15.58
C ARG A 89 -5.71 1.35 -15.78
N ASP A 90 -5.39 2.58 -15.41
CA ASP A 90 -4.06 3.17 -15.59
C ASP A 90 -3.01 2.39 -14.78
N LEU A 91 -3.32 1.99 -13.54
CA LEU A 91 -2.47 1.09 -12.75
C LEU A 91 -2.22 -0.26 -13.44
N THR A 92 -3.25 -0.80 -14.08
CA THR A 92 -3.16 -2.09 -14.79
C THR A 92 -2.31 -1.99 -16.04
N GLU A 93 -2.39 -0.87 -16.76
CA GLU A 93 -1.61 -0.59 -17.96
C GLU A 93 -0.15 -0.29 -17.65
N GLN A 94 0.12 0.47 -16.58
CA GLN A 94 1.48 0.81 -16.14
C GLN A 94 2.22 -0.41 -15.55
N THR A 95 1.50 -1.30 -14.88
CA THR A 95 2.07 -2.53 -14.33
C THR A 95 2.19 -3.57 -15.44
N LEU A 96 3.13 -3.39 -16.38
CA LEU A 96 3.40 -4.33 -17.49
C LEU A 96 4.07 -5.64 -17.04
N ALA A 97 4.41 -5.76 -15.75
CA ALA A 97 5.08 -6.93 -15.18
C ALA A 97 4.08 -8.05 -14.87
N LYS A 98 4.49 -9.31 -15.09
CA LYS A 98 3.77 -10.52 -14.67
C LYS A 98 3.67 -10.58 -13.14
N GLY A 99 2.72 -9.88 -12.55
CA GLY A 99 2.51 -9.86 -11.10
C GLY A 99 1.08 -9.50 -10.72
N GLU A 100 0.73 -9.75 -9.46
CA GLU A 100 -0.51 -9.25 -8.89
C GLU A 100 -0.34 -7.80 -8.43
N ILE A 101 -1.27 -6.92 -8.84
CA ILE A 101 -1.29 -5.53 -8.40
C ILE A 101 -1.77 -5.53 -6.95
N SER A 102 -0.86 -5.18 -6.06
CA SER A 102 -1.06 -5.07 -4.61
C SER A 102 -1.23 -3.62 -4.15
N THR A 103 -1.58 -3.41 -2.89
CA THR A 103 -1.71 -2.08 -2.30
C THR A 103 -0.40 -1.28 -2.29
N ALA A 104 0.75 -1.97 -2.36
CA ALA A 104 2.06 -1.33 -2.49
C ALA A 104 2.19 -0.53 -3.79
N HIS A 105 1.71 -1.08 -4.91
CA HIS A 105 1.74 -0.40 -6.21
C HIS A 105 0.91 0.88 -6.20
N ILE A 106 -0.24 0.85 -5.51
CA ILE A 106 -1.09 2.03 -5.34
C ILE A 106 -0.36 3.09 -4.53
N LEU A 107 0.18 2.73 -3.36
CA LEU A 107 0.87 3.69 -2.52
C LEU A 107 2.10 4.27 -3.23
N ARG A 108 2.83 3.44 -3.97
CA ARG A 108 3.98 3.85 -4.79
C ARG A 108 3.60 4.91 -5.82
N ASP A 109 2.48 4.71 -6.54
CA ASP A 109 1.96 5.71 -7.49
C ASP A 109 1.62 7.03 -6.80
N ILE A 110 0.99 6.97 -5.63
CA ILE A 110 0.64 8.17 -4.83
C ILE A 110 1.90 8.88 -4.30
N ILE A 111 2.94 8.15 -3.88
CA ILE A 111 4.21 8.76 -3.44
C ILE A 111 4.93 9.42 -4.64
N ALA A 112 4.80 8.86 -5.83
CA ALA A 112 5.39 9.42 -7.05
C ALA A 112 4.77 10.75 -7.45
N ASP A 113 3.51 10.97 -7.11
CA ASP A 113 2.84 12.25 -7.29
C ASP A 113 3.22 13.23 -6.17
N SER A 114 4.12 14.17 -6.48
CA SER A 114 4.56 15.20 -5.54
C SER A 114 3.47 16.21 -5.15
N GLU A 115 2.38 16.27 -5.91
CA GLU A 115 1.27 17.15 -5.57
C GLU A 115 0.46 16.56 -4.41
N CYS A 116 0.36 15.23 -4.30
CA CYS A 116 -0.40 14.57 -3.23
C CYS A 116 0.10 14.94 -1.82
N ALA A 117 -0.85 15.20 -0.90
CA ALA A 117 -0.55 15.46 0.51
C ALA A 117 0.21 14.29 1.16
N THR A 118 -0.13 13.07 0.77
CA THR A 118 0.50 11.83 1.23
C THR A 118 1.99 11.81 0.89
N SER A 119 2.35 12.17 -0.34
CA SER A 119 3.75 12.23 -0.78
C SER A 119 4.53 13.26 0.02
N GLN A 120 3.96 14.46 0.19
CA GLN A 120 4.60 15.55 0.95
C GLN A 120 4.82 15.18 2.43
N ILE A 121 3.86 14.50 3.06
CA ILE A 121 4.00 14.06 4.46
C ILE A 121 5.02 12.93 4.57
N LEU A 122 4.96 11.93 3.69
CA LEU A 122 5.92 10.82 3.70
C LEU A 122 7.36 11.29 3.43
N ALA A 123 7.53 12.31 2.57
CA ALA A 123 8.82 12.94 2.33
C ALA A 123 9.41 13.58 3.61
N GLN A 124 8.59 14.13 4.51
CA GLN A 124 9.06 14.64 5.81
C GLN A 124 9.68 13.55 6.69
N PHE A 125 9.29 12.29 6.49
CA PHE A 125 9.84 11.12 7.17
C PHE A 125 10.97 10.45 6.39
N GLY A 126 11.43 11.05 5.28
CA GLY A 126 12.46 10.48 4.41
C GLY A 126 11.97 9.31 3.55
N VAL A 127 10.67 9.07 3.46
CA VAL A 127 10.09 8.06 2.57
C VAL A 127 9.92 8.68 1.19
N THR A 128 10.74 8.22 0.25
CA THR A 128 10.72 8.62 -1.16
C THR A 128 10.34 7.43 -2.03
N THR A 129 9.95 7.67 -3.29
CA THR A 129 9.65 6.59 -4.25
C THR A 129 10.79 5.59 -4.37
N LEU A 130 12.04 6.06 -4.48
CA LEU A 130 13.22 5.20 -4.58
C LEU A 130 13.40 4.30 -3.35
N LEU A 131 13.19 4.85 -2.16
CA LEU A 131 13.26 4.08 -0.93
C LEU A 131 12.13 3.05 -0.87
N PHE A 132 10.92 3.46 -1.25
CA PHE A 132 9.75 2.58 -1.25
C PHE A 132 9.92 1.43 -2.25
N ASP A 133 10.40 1.71 -3.47
CA ASP A 133 10.71 0.72 -4.50
C ASP A 133 11.74 -0.30 -3.98
N SER A 134 12.81 0.15 -3.32
CA SER A 134 13.81 -0.76 -2.73
C SER A 134 13.25 -1.67 -1.64
N LEU A 135 12.37 -1.15 -0.78
CA LEU A 135 11.75 -1.93 0.29
C LEU A 135 10.69 -2.89 -0.23
N GLN A 136 9.98 -2.49 -1.29
CA GLN A 136 9.01 -3.33 -1.96
C GLN A 136 9.70 -4.54 -2.62
N GLU A 137 10.85 -4.33 -3.27
CA GLU A 137 11.66 -5.39 -3.89
C GLU A 137 12.21 -6.36 -2.82
N GLU A 138 12.81 -5.84 -1.75
CA GLU A 138 13.31 -6.64 -0.62
C GLU A 138 12.22 -7.53 0.00
N LEU A 139 11.00 -7.01 0.15
CA LEU A 139 9.87 -7.76 0.72
C LEU A 139 9.25 -8.75 -0.27
N SER A 140 9.22 -8.43 -1.58
CA SER A 140 8.76 -9.37 -2.60
C SER A 140 9.69 -10.57 -2.76
N ASP A 141 11.00 -10.37 -2.61
CA ASP A 141 11.99 -11.45 -2.68
C ASP A 141 11.84 -12.44 -1.52
N ILE A 142 11.46 -11.94 -0.33
CA ILE A 142 11.20 -12.79 0.84
C ILE A 142 9.97 -13.67 0.62
N GLU A 143 8.90 -13.17 -0.01
CA GLU A 143 7.70 -13.95 -0.32
C GLU A 143 7.90 -14.95 -1.46
N THR A 144 8.82 -14.67 -2.39
CA THR A 144 9.16 -15.59 -3.50
C THR A 144 10.26 -16.59 -3.16
N GLY A 145 10.76 -16.60 -1.92
CA GLY A 145 11.85 -17.42 -1.42
C GLY A 145 11.97 -18.78 -2.11
N GLU A 146 12.82 -18.83 -3.13
CA GLU A 146 13.47 -20.04 -3.58
C GLU A 146 14.18 -20.62 -2.35
N HIS A 147 13.50 -21.56 -1.69
CA HIS A 147 14.14 -22.52 -0.82
C HIS A 147 15.16 -23.29 -1.67
N SER A 148 16.40 -22.81 -1.71
CA SER A 148 17.56 -23.70 -1.83
C SER A 148 17.70 -24.44 -0.49
N VAL A 149 16.73 -25.31 -0.20
CA VAL A 149 16.86 -26.34 0.81
C VAL A 149 17.32 -27.57 0.06
N ALA A 150 18.58 -27.92 0.32
CA ALA A 150 19.13 -29.22 0.00
C ALA A 150 18.11 -30.31 0.37
N GLN A 151 17.85 -31.18 -0.59
CA GLN A 151 17.00 -32.35 -0.46
C GLN A 151 17.31 -33.12 0.83
N VAL A 152 16.33 -33.27 1.71
CA VAL A 152 16.16 -34.49 2.52
C VAL A 152 14.66 -34.69 2.80
N GLY A 153 14.12 -35.77 2.22
CA GLY A 153 13.16 -36.68 2.84
C GLY A 153 11.78 -36.17 3.24
N ASP A 154 10.79 -36.59 2.45
CA ASP A 154 9.39 -36.92 2.77
C ASP A 154 8.97 -36.88 4.25
N GLU A 155 7.93 -36.09 4.57
CA GLU A 155 6.66 -36.56 5.17
C GLU A 155 5.67 -35.39 5.33
N GLU A 156 4.40 -35.69 5.11
CA GLU A 156 3.26 -34.76 5.12
C GLU A 156 3.07 -34.04 6.46
N CYS A 157 2.56 -32.81 6.43
CA CYS A 157 1.51 -32.35 7.34
C CYS A 157 0.90 -31.03 6.87
N PHE A 158 -0.35 -31.12 6.46
CA PHE A 158 -1.28 -30.01 6.25
C PHE A 158 -1.68 -29.51 7.64
N ASP A 159 -1.31 -28.28 8.01
CA ASP A 159 -1.97 -27.51 9.07
C ASP A 159 -1.79 -26.01 8.79
N ASP A 160 -2.89 -25.39 8.38
CA ASP A 160 -3.08 -23.94 8.25
C ASP A 160 -3.01 -23.29 9.64
N ASP A 161 -1.83 -22.82 10.02
CA ASP A 161 -1.67 -21.94 11.17
C ASP A 161 -0.65 -20.85 10.79
N PHE A 162 -1.18 -19.67 10.41
CA PHE A 162 -0.43 -18.45 10.13
C PHE A 162 0.37 -18.04 11.38
N ARG A 163 1.55 -18.65 11.57
CA ARG A 163 2.45 -18.33 12.66
C ARG A 163 3.47 -17.31 12.19
N PHE A 164 3.11 -16.05 12.39
CA PHE A 164 3.94 -14.86 12.32
C PHE A 164 5.34 -15.12 12.91
N CYS A 165 6.37 -15.23 12.07
CA CYS A 165 7.77 -15.30 12.50
C CYS A 165 8.22 -13.98 13.11
N ARG A 166 7.92 -13.80 14.40
CA ARG A 166 8.48 -12.74 15.23
C ARG A 166 9.81 -13.21 15.82
N SER A 167 10.90 -13.08 15.07
CA SER A 167 12.23 -13.45 15.56
C SER A 167 13.30 -12.45 15.12
N LYS A 168 13.38 -11.34 15.86
CA LYS A 168 14.61 -10.73 16.42
C LYS A 168 14.32 -9.30 16.89
N TRP A 169 13.91 -9.18 18.15
CA TRP A 169 14.16 -7.98 18.96
C TRP A 169 14.69 -8.47 20.30
N GLN A 170 16.02 -8.44 20.45
CA GLN A 170 16.65 -8.43 21.76
C GLN A 170 17.06 -6.98 22.05
N PRO A 171 16.64 -6.39 23.19
CA PRO A 171 17.27 -5.16 23.65
C PRO A 171 18.68 -5.49 24.16
N VAL A 172 19.65 -4.67 23.77
CA VAL A 172 21.02 -4.73 24.29
C VAL A 172 21.04 -3.96 25.63
N ALA A 173 21.37 -4.71 26.68
CA ALA A 173 21.87 -4.36 28.03
C ALA A 173 21.19 -3.22 28.81
#